data_AF-A0A0G0L303-F1
#
_entry.id   AF-A0A0G0L303-F1
#
_cell.length_a   1.000
_cell.length_b   1.000
_cell.length_c   1.000
_cell.angle_alpha   90.00
_cell.angle_beta   90.00
_cell.angle_gamma   90.00
#
_symmetry.space_group_name_H-M   'P 1'
#
loop_
_entity.id
_entity.type
_entity.pdbx_description
1 polymer ?
#
loop_
_entity_poly.entity_id
_entity_poly.type
_entity_poly.pdbx_seq_one_letter_code
_entity_poly.pdbx_strand_id
1 'polypeptide(L)'
;MLEINLTLEDKPQQAKVYKGRSILTRRDGDDFVIMMQHKMFKLNKYLSEIYDFCDGKASVAEIIKKVAEKHDLGQEQQAEIKKFIKTLCQMGILKI
;
A
#
# COMPACT_ATOMS: atom_id res chain seq x y z
N MET A 1 30.52 -8.89 9.60
CA MET A 1 29.61 -7.78 9.25
C MET A 1 28.21 -8.37 9.37
N LEU A 2 27.51 -8.08 10.46
CA LEU A 2 26.19 -8.67 10.73
C LEU A 2 25.16 -7.93 9.86
N GLU A 3 24.75 -8.54 8.75
CA GLU A 3 23.56 -8.12 8.01
C GLU A 3 22.33 -8.48 8.84
N ILE A 4 21.79 -7.49 9.54
CA ILE A 4 20.50 -7.61 10.19
C ILE A 4 19.45 -7.59 9.07
N ASN A 5 19.10 -8.77 8.55
CA ASN A 5 17.88 -8.97 7.80
C ASN A 5 16.70 -8.74 8.76
N LEU A 6 16.20 -7.51 8.81
CA LEU A 6 14.90 -7.19 9.40
C LEU A 6 13.82 -7.81 8.50
N THR A 7 13.60 -9.11 8.68
CA THR A 7 12.46 -9.84 8.12
C THR A 7 11.18 -9.17 8.59
N LEU A 8 10.19 -9.12 7.69
CA LEU A 8 8.85 -8.50 7.84
C LEU A 8 8.01 -8.98 9.04
N GLU A 9 8.57 -9.74 9.97
CA GLU A 9 7.84 -10.53 10.96
C GLU A 9 7.60 -9.79 12.28
N ASP A 10 8.32 -8.71 12.60
CA ASP A 10 8.31 -8.20 13.97
C ASP A 10 7.45 -6.96 14.30
N LYS A 11 6.75 -6.33 13.33
CA LYS A 11 5.58 -5.39 13.50
C LYS A 11 5.30 -4.57 12.22
N PRO A 12 4.76 -5.17 11.14
CA PRO A 12 4.44 -4.42 9.91
C PRO A 12 3.38 -3.32 10.10
N GLN A 13 2.62 -3.34 11.20
CA GLN A 13 1.56 -2.37 11.48
C GLN A 13 2.07 -0.98 11.86
N GLN A 14 3.24 -0.87 12.47
CA GLN A 14 3.83 0.43 12.85
C GLN A 14 4.74 1.01 11.76
N ALA A 15 5.03 0.21 10.74
CA ALA A 15 5.94 0.60 9.69
C ALA A 15 5.26 1.59 8.72
N LYS A 16 5.99 2.65 8.36
CA LYS A 16 5.57 3.60 7.34
C LYS A 16 5.73 2.97 5.96
N VAL A 17 4.86 3.33 5.03
CA VAL A 17 4.89 2.77 3.68
C VAL A 17 5.02 3.88 2.65
N TYR A 18 5.97 3.71 1.74
CA TYR A 18 6.35 4.68 0.72
C TYR A 18 6.14 4.08 -0.67
N LYS A 19 5.93 4.94 -1.67
CA LYS A 19 5.92 4.54 -3.07
C LYS A 19 7.34 4.14 -3.49
N GLY A 20 7.46 3.01 -4.20
CA GLY A 20 8.73 2.55 -4.76
C GLY A 20 9.29 3.49 -5.83
N ARG A 21 10.58 3.33 -6.14
CA ARG A 21 11.25 4.08 -7.22
C ARG A 21 10.84 3.52 -8.59
N SER A 22 10.87 4.36 -9.62
CA SER A 22 10.56 3.99 -11.02
C SER A 22 9.11 3.51 -11.23
N ILE A 23 8.18 4.10 -10.48
CA ILE A 23 6.74 3.88 -10.64
C ILE A 23 6.17 5.11 -11.33
N LEU A 24 5.43 4.89 -12.41
CA LEU A 24 4.65 5.93 -13.05
C LEU A 24 3.18 5.69 -12.71
N THR A 25 2.49 6.73 -12.26
CA THR A 25 1.07 6.66 -11.95
C THR A 25 0.31 7.61 -12.83
N ARG A 26 -0.85 7.18 -13.33
CA ARG A 26 -1.72 7.99 -14.16
C ARG A 26 -3.16 7.79 -13.71
N ARG A 27 -3.90 8.89 -13.60
CA ARG A 27 -5.36 8.86 -13.54
C ARG A 27 -5.93 9.01 -14.94
N ASP A 28 -6.88 8.16 -15.28
CA ASP A 28 -7.61 8.21 -16.53
C ASP A 28 -9.11 8.02 -16.24
N GLY A 29 -9.83 9.13 -16.13
CA GLY A 29 -11.20 9.14 -15.59
C GLY A 29 -11.26 8.60 -14.16
N ASP A 30 -12.05 7.55 -13.95
CA ASP A 30 -12.20 6.86 -12.65
C ASP A 30 -11.08 5.85 -12.36
N ASP A 31 -10.23 5.58 -13.35
CA ASP A 31 -9.22 4.55 -13.26
C ASP A 31 -7.89 5.11 -12.77
N PHE A 32 -7.26 4.37 -11.85
CA PHE A 32 -5.90 4.67 -11.39
C PHE A 32 -4.94 3.58 -11.88
N VAL A 33 -4.04 3.95 -12.78
CA VAL A 33 -3.11 3.02 -13.41
C VAL A 33 -1.71 3.20 -12.81
N ILE A 34 -1.15 2.10 -12.31
CA ILE A 34 0.24 1.98 -11.88
C ILE A 34 1.02 1.27 -12.98
N MET A 35 2.04 1.95 -13.49
CA MET A 35 3.02 1.40 -14.43
C MET A 35 4.34 1.21 -13.71
N MET A 36 4.88 -0.01 -13.76
CA MET A 36 6.20 -0.34 -13.24
C MET A 36 6.86 -1.34 -14.18
N GLN A 37 8.05 -1.01 -14.67
CA GLN A 37 8.76 -1.79 -15.68
C GLN A 37 7.85 -2.05 -16.92
N HIS A 38 7.59 -3.33 -17.24
CA HIS A 38 6.73 -3.76 -18.35
C HIS A 38 5.35 -4.24 -17.88
N LYS A 39 4.92 -3.85 -16.67
CA LYS A 39 3.63 -4.24 -16.10
C LYS A 39 2.74 -3.02 -15.83
N MET A 40 1.45 -3.22 -16.08
CA MET A 40 0.39 -2.26 -15.79
C MET A 40 -0.60 -2.88 -14.80
N PHE A 41 -0.93 -2.12 -13.76
CA PHE A 41 -1.93 -2.50 -12.76
C PHE A 41 -2.99 -1.43 -12.70
N LYS A 42 -4.25 -1.84 -12.84
CA LYS A 42 -5.39 -0.96 -12.73
C LYS A 42 -5.99 -1.09 -11.35
N LEU A 43 -6.02 0.00 -10.60
CA LEU A 43 -6.68 0.09 -9.31
C LEU A 43 -8.05 0.72 -9.52
N ASN A 44 -9.06 0.12 -8.89
CA ASN A 44 -10.35 0.77 -8.75
C ASN A 44 -10.25 1.96 -7.77
N LYS A 45 -11.30 2.78 -7.71
CA LYS A 45 -11.36 3.97 -6.86
C LYS A 45 -10.95 3.69 -5.40
N TYR A 46 -11.45 2.60 -4.82
CA TYR A 46 -11.17 2.23 -3.43
C TYR A 46 -9.69 1.86 -3.20
N LEU A 47 -9.11 1.03 -4.05
CA LEU A 47 -7.69 0.66 -3.97
C LEU A 47 -6.76 1.84 -4.27
N SER A 48 -7.18 2.76 -5.15
CA SER A 48 -6.42 3.98 -5.46
C SER A 48 -6.29 4.88 -4.23
N GLU A 49 -7.35 4.98 -3.43
CA GLU A 49 -7.35 5.79 -2.22
C GLU A 49 -6.42 5.22 -1.15
N ILE A 50 -6.45 3.90 -0.94
CA ILE A 50 -5.50 3.21 -0.05
C ILE A 50 -4.05 3.48 -0.51
N TYR A 51 -3.81 3.38 -1.81
CA TYR A 51 -2.48 3.66 -2.40
C TYR A 51 -2.03 5.11 -2.19
N ASP A 52 -2.95 6.07 -2.27
CA ASP A 52 -2.63 7.48 -2.03
C ASP A 52 -2.19 7.76 -0.59
N PHE A 53 -2.73 7.03 0.39
CA PHE A 53 -2.29 7.13 1.78
C PHE A 53 -0.91 6.50 2.05
N CYS A 54 -0.37 5.73 1.11
CA CYS A 54 0.98 5.13 1.20
C CYS A 54 2.07 6.13 0.76
N ASP A 55 2.09 7.32 1.38
CA ASP A 55 3.00 8.43 1.06
C ASP A 55 4.16 8.60 2.05
N GLY A 56 4.31 7.67 3.00
CA GLY A 56 5.33 7.71 4.04
C GLY A 56 4.96 8.51 5.29
N LYS A 57 3.79 9.18 5.32
CA LYS A 57 3.39 9.97 6.48
C LYS A 57 2.69 9.16 7.56
N ALA A 58 1.99 8.10 7.17
CA ALA A 58 1.25 7.22 8.06
C ALA A 58 1.83 5.80 8.04
N SER A 59 1.72 5.12 9.19
CA SER A 59 1.96 3.69 9.33
C SER A 59 0.82 2.87 8.72
N VAL A 60 1.08 1.60 8.42
CA VAL A 60 0.05 0.68 7.89
C VAL A 60 -1.20 0.65 8.78
N ALA A 61 -1.04 0.62 10.10
CA ALA A 61 -2.18 0.62 11.03
C ALA A 61 -3.00 1.90 10.95
N GLU A 62 -2.34 3.07 10.85
CA GLU A 62 -3.02 4.36 10.70
C GLU A 62 -3.74 4.46 9.36
N ILE A 63 -3.16 3.93 8.28
CA ILE A 63 -3.80 3.89 6.96
C ILE A 63 -5.06 3.03 7.02
N ILE A 64 -4.96 1.81 7.55
CA ILE A 64 -6.11 0.89 7.71
C ILE A 64 -7.20 1.57 8.54
N LYS A 65 -6.85 2.16 9.68
CA LYS A 65 -7.79 2.86 10.56
C LYS A 65 -8.49 4.01 9.83
N LYS A 66 -7.75 4.88 9.14
CA LYS A 66 -8.33 6.01 8.40
C LYS A 66 -9.30 5.56 7.31
N VAL A 67 -8.92 4.54 6.53
CA VAL A 67 -9.77 4.01 5.46
C VAL A 67 -11.00 3.33 6.06
N ALA A 68 -10.83 2.58 7.15
CA ALA A 68 -11.94 1.91 7.84
C ALA A 68 -12.94 2.88 8.44
N GLU A 69 -12.48 3.94 9.12
CA GLU A 69 -13.35 4.99 9.68
C GLU A 69 -14.07 5.76 8.58
N LYS A 70 -13.40 6.03 7.45
CA LYS A 70 -13.98 6.79 6.35
C LYS A 70 -15.09 6.04 5.60
N HIS A 71 -14.95 4.72 5.48
CA HIS A 71 -15.85 3.87 4.68
C HIS A 71 -16.68 2.89 5.54
N ASP A 72 -16.67 3.04 6.86
CA ASP A 72 -17.35 2.17 7.84
C ASP A 72 -17.04 0.67 7.64
N LEU A 73 -15.74 0.34 7.58
CA LEU A 73 -15.28 -1.00 7.23
C LEU A 73 -15.11 -1.91 8.45
N GLY A 74 -15.64 -3.14 8.32
CA GLY A 74 -15.44 -4.22 9.28
C GLY A 74 -14.03 -4.82 9.28
N GLN A 75 -13.80 -5.74 10.21
CA GLN A 75 -12.49 -6.39 10.41
C GLN A 75 -12.00 -7.18 9.18
N GLU A 76 -12.92 -7.79 8.44
CA GLU A 76 -12.58 -8.57 7.24
C GLU A 76 -12.00 -7.66 6.14
N GLN A 77 -12.66 -6.54 5.85
CA GLN A 77 -12.19 -5.56 4.87
C GLN A 77 -10.87 -4.92 5.31
N GLN A 78 -10.69 -4.68 6.61
CA GLN A 78 -9.41 -4.19 7.16
C GLN A 78 -8.26 -5.19 6.91
N ALA A 79 -8.53 -6.49 7.03
CA ALA A 79 -7.56 -7.54 6.70
C ALA A 79 -7.23 -7.56 5.20
N GLU A 80 -8.21 -7.29 4.33
CA GLU A 80 -7.98 -7.15 2.89
C GLU A 80 -7.08 -5.96 2.55
N ILE A 81 -7.28 -4.80 3.20
CA ILE A 81 -6.38 -3.63 3.03
C ILE A 81 -4.95 -4.02 3.41
N LYS A 82 -4.77 -4.69 4.55
CA LYS A 82 -3.45 -5.15 5.01
C LYS A 82 -2.81 -6.10 3.98
N LYS A 83 -3.58 -7.03 3.45
CA LYS A 83 -3.12 -7.99 2.42
C LYS A 83 -2.73 -7.25 1.14
N PHE A 84 -3.54 -6.29 0.69
CA PHE A 84 -3.25 -5.47 -0.48
C PHE A 84 -1.94 -4.69 -0.33
N ILE A 85 -1.73 -3.97 0.77
CA ILE A 85 -0.48 -3.24 1.03
C ILE A 85 0.72 -4.20 1.03
N LYS A 86 0.59 -5.36 1.69
CA LYS A 86 1.64 -6.39 1.69
C LYS A 86 1.97 -6.88 0.27
N THR A 87 0.96 -7.13 -0.55
CA THR A 87 1.14 -7.52 -1.96
C THR A 87 1.87 -6.45 -2.75
N LEU A 88 1.51 -5.17 -2.60
CA LEU A 88 2.22 -4.09 -3.28
C LEU A 88 3.68 -3.96 -2.82
N CYS A 89 3.98 -4.21 -1.54
CA CYS A 89 5.36 -4.28 -1.04
C CYS A 89 6.15 -5.43 -1.68
N GLN A 90 5.54 -6.62 -1.76
CA GLN A 90 6.15 -7.79 -2.41
C GLN A 90 6.44 -7.55 -3.89
N MET A 91 5.58 -6.77 -4.56
CA MET A 91 5.76 -6.38 -5.96
C MET A 91 6.78 -5.25 -6.14
N GLY A 92 7.29 -4.67 -5.05
CA GLY A 92 8.19 -3.51 -5.09
C GLY A 92 7.52 -2.19 -5.47
N ILE A 93 6.17 -2.17 -5.58
CA ILE A 93 5.36 -0.97 -5.81
C ILE A 93 5.34 -0.09 -4.57
N LEU A 94 5.33 -0.72 -3.39
CA LEU A 94 5.50 -0.05 -2.11
C LEU A 94 6.80 -0.51 -1.45
N LYS A 95 7.31 0.32 -0.53
CA LYS A 95 8.50 0.07 0.29
C LYS A 95 8.17 0.42 1.73
N ILE A 96 8.79 -0.30 2.66
CA ILE A 96 8.73 -0.07 4.10
C ILE A 96 10.06 0.53 4.53
#